data_AF-A0A3D4HLT1-F1
#
_entry.id   AF-A0A3D4HLT1-F1
#
_cell.length_a   1.000
_cell.length_b   1.000
_cell.length_c   1.000
_cell.angle_alpha   90.00
_cell.angle_beta   90.00
_cell.angle_gamma   90.00
#
_symmetry.space_group_name_H-M   'P 1'
#
loop_
_entity.id
_entity.type
_entity.pdbx_description
1 polymer ?
#
loop_
_entity_poly.entity_id
_entity_poly.type
_entity_poly.pdbx_seq_one_letter_code
_entity_poly.pdbx_strand_id
1 'polypeptide(L)'
;MRKGLFFWFSILVAAGVIAGTVFFFGKVPERVVDTAMAIPAIDMDSPRFFFEAESGQLGPELPEKMAEEADESVRSLVSGLSDLLPLAAIAERSSVLGAWVANEPVFYGSFLLQPQHLKDIQEGRIPGPWLESSSGLTLGPSEREGVLRLTAGSGRVVLFLRGDREFLLASHSLEGLDRMAKALEGSQERFKTDLTVEPSWPAHLALFDGKLISQAASLRGLK
;
A
#
# COMPACT_ATOMS: atom_id res chain seq x y z
N MET A 1 50.89 -7.76 -40.59
CA MET A 1 50.52 -7.91 -39.16
C MET A 1 49.83 -6.67 -38.55
N ARG A 2 50.19 -5.43 -38.91
CA ARG A 2 49.56 -4.20 -38.35
C ARG A 2 48.03 -4.07 -38.53
N LYS A 3 47.46 -4.49 -39.67
CA LYS A 3 46.03 -4.32 -39.98
C LYS A 3 45.08 -5.16 -39.09
N GLY A 4 45.51 -6.36 -38.68
CA GLY A 4 44.72 -7.21 -37.79
C GLY A 4 44.65 -6.66 -36.37
N LEU A 5 45.74 -6.05 -35.88
CA LEU A 5 45.78 -5.47 -34.54
C LEU A 5 44.80 -4.31 -34.38
N PHE A 6 44.72 -3.43 -35.38
CA PHE A 6 43.76 -2.31 -35.38
C PHE A 6 42.31 -2.78 -35.44
N PHE A 7 42.02 -3.84 -36.19
CA PHE A 7 40.67 -4.42 -36.28
C PHE A 7 40.22 -5.06 -34.96
N TRP A 8 41.09 -5.80 -34.29
CA TRP A 8 40.77 -6.38 -32.98
C TRP A 8 40.69 -5.33 -31.87
N PHE A 9 41.53 -4.29 -31.95
CA PHE A 9 41.48 -3.16 -31.02
C PHE A 9 40.18 -2.36 -31.14
N SER A 10 39.69 -2.09 -32.35
CA SER A 10 38.42 -1.37 -32.54
C SER A 10 37.20 -2.16 -32.05
N ILE A 11 37.20 -3.49 -32.22
CA ILE A 11 36.15 -4.37 -31.67
C ILE A 11 36.16 -4.36 -30.14
N LEU A 12 37.34 -4.47 -29.51
CA LEU A 12 37.44 -4.43 -28.05
C LEU A 12 37.04 -3.09 -27.47
N VAL A 13 37.40 -1.98 -28.11
CA VAL A 13 36.97 -0.65 -27.70
C VAL A 13 35.45 -0.50 -27.85
N ALA A 14 34.86 -0.93 -28.96
CA ALA A 14 33.42 -0.88 -29.15
C ALA A 14 32.67 -1.73 -28.12
N ALA A 15 33.14 -2.95 -27.85
CA ALA A 15 32.57 -3.82 -26.82
C ALA A 15 32.70 -3.20 -25.42
N GLY A 16 33.84 -2.58 -25.10
CA GLY A 16 34.05 -1.87 -23.84
C GLY A 16 33.14 -0.66 -23.68
N VAL A 17 32.91 0.10 -24.76
CA VAL A 17 31.96 1.22 -24.76
C VAL A 17 30.54 0.71 -24.57
N ILE A 18 30.10 -0.33 -25.28
CA ILE A 18 28.75 -0.89 -25.13
C ILE A 18 28.55 -1.44 -23.71
N ALA A 19 29.48 -2.23 -23.20
CA ALA A 19 29.43 -2.77 -21.84
C ALA A 19 29.44 -1.66 -20.78
N GLY A 20 30.27 -0.63 -20.96
CA GLY A 20 30.30 0.54 -20.09
C GLY A 20 28.99 1.32 -20.14
N THR A 21 28.40 1.48 -21.32
CA THR A 21 27.12 2.18 -21.49
C THR A 21 25.97 1.40 -20.84
N VAL A 22 25.93 0.08 -21.01
CA VAL A 22 24.94 -0.80 -20.34
C VAL A 22 25.17 -0.82 -18.82
N PHE A 23 26.41 -0.77 -18.35
CA PHE A 23 26.69 -0.76 -16.91
C PHE A 23 26.36 0.59 -16.24
N PHE A 24 26.65 1.71 -16.91
CA PHE A 24 26.39 3.06 -16.37
C PHE A 24 24.97 3.57 -16.62
N PHE A 25 24.39 3.30 -17.80
CA PHE A 25 23.05 3.75 -18.17
C PHE A 25 21.99 2.63 -18.11
N GLY A 26 22.40 1.36 -18.01
CA GLY A 26 21.48 0.23 -17.78
C GLY A 26 21.22 -0.03 -16.30
N LYS A 27 21.83 0.73 -15.37
CA LYS A 27 21.21 0.97 -14.07
C LYS A 27 19.93 1.76 -14.35
N VAL A 28 18.84 1.01 -14.54
CA VAL A 28 17.48 1.53 -14.50
C VAL A 28 17.43 2.46 -13.29
N PRO A 29 17.02 3.74 -13.44
CA PRO A 29 16.86 4.60 -12.27
C PRO A 29 16.03 3.78 -11.28
N GLU A 30 16.50 3.67 -10.03
CA GLU A 30 15.74 3.04 -8.95
C GLU A 30 14.33 3.58 -9.10
N ARG A 31 13.42 2.73 -9.59
CA ARG A 31 12.03 3.12 -9.70
C ARG A 31 11.67 3.37 -8.25
N VAL A 32 11.42 4.61 -7.89
CA VAL A 32 10.75 4.90 -6.63
C VAL A 32 9.36 4.33 -6.85
N VAL A 33 9.17 3.10 -6.41
CA VAL A 33 7.92 2.37 -6.53
C VAL A 33 6.98 2.99 -5.50
N ASP A 34 6.24 4.00 -5.95
CA ASP A 34 5.35 4.77 -5.09
C ASP A 34 3.99 4.07 -4.97
N THR A 35 3.76 3.45 -3.82
CA THR A 35 2.51 2.76 -3.48
C THR A 35 1.29 3.70 -3.54
N ALA A 36 1.47 5.00 -3.36
CA ALA A 36 0.40 6.00 -3.44
C ALA A 36 -0.18 6.12 -4.86
N MET A 37 0.58 5.73 -5.90
CA MET A 37 0.08 5.75 -7.28
C MET A 37 -1.13 4.85 -7.52
N ALA A 38 -1.32 3.83 -6.68
CA ALA A 38 -2.47 2.93 -6.76
C ALA A 38 -3.70 3.46 -6.03
N ILE A 39 -3.58 4.55 -5.29
CA ILE A 39 -4.68 5.09 -4.49
C ILE A 39 -5.50 6.06 -5.37
N PRO A 40 -6.76 5.74 -5.68
CA PRO A 40 -7.60 6.59 -6.53
C PRO A 40 -7.99 7.87 -5.79
N ALA A 41 -8.24 8.94 -6.54
CA ALA A 41 -8.78 10.17 -5.99
C ALA A 41 -10.15 9.94 -5.33
N ILE A 42 -10.39 10.69 -4.25
CA ILE A 42 -11.64 10.74 -3.50
C ILE A 42 -12.11 12.20 -3.39
N ASP A 43 -13.34 12.40 -2.91
CA ASP A 43 -13.78 13.72 -2.50
C ASP A 43 -12.95 14.22 -1.31
N MET A 44 -12.22 15.33 -1.52
CA MET A 44 -11.29 15.89 -0.53
C MET A 44 -11.99 16.64 0.60
N ASP A 45 -13.30 16.86 0.52
CA ASP A 45 -14.12 17.35 1.64
C ASP A 45 -14.64 16.23 2.54
N SER A 46 -14.46 14.96 2.15
CA SER A 46 -14.88 13.81 2.96
C SER A 46 -13.91 13.54 4.13
N PRO A 47 -14.41 13.12 5.31
CA PRO A 47 -13.58 12.61 6.38
C PRO A 47 -12.69 11.48 5.88
N ARG A 48 -11.41 11.50 6.25
CA ARG A 48 -10.42 10.52 5.79
C ARG A 48 -9.24 10.40 6.74
N PHE A 49 -8.59 9.25 6.66
CA PHE A 49 -7.22 9.06 7.09
C PHE A 49 -6.40 8.54 5.91
N PHE A 50 -5.18 9.04 5.79
CA PHE A 50 -4.19 8.51 4.86
C PHE A 50 -2.93 8.17 5.62
N PHE A 51 -2.39 6.99 5.35
CA PHE A 51 -1.27 6.41 6.05
C PHE A 51 -0.21 5.97 5.06
N GLU A 52 1.05 6.30 5.32
CA GLU A 52 2.19 5.78 4.56
C GLU A 52 3.30 5.34 5.49
N ALA A 53 3.90 4.19 5.19
CA ALA A 53 5.06 3.69 5.90
C ALA A 53 5.99 2.87 5.03
N GLU A 54 7.28 2.95 5.36
CA GLU A 54 8.32 2.07 4.87
C GLU A 54 8.58 0.91 5.84
N SER A 55 9.30 -0.09 5.35
CA SER A 55 9.72 -1.26 6.14
C SER A 55 10.37 -0.85 7.47
N GLY A 56 9.91 -1.46 8.56
CA GLY A 56 10.46 -1.27 9.90
C GLY A 56 10.02 0.00 10.62
N GLN A 57 9.20 0.85 9.99
CA GLN A 57 8.62 2.02 10.66
C GLN A 57 7.39 1.69 11.52
N LEU A 58 6.74 0.55 11.27
CA LEU A 58 5.63 0.02 12.05
C LEU A 58 6.04 -1.24 12.80
N GLY A 59 5.58 -1.35 14.05
CA GLY A 59 5.52 -2.63 14.73
C GLY A 59 4.38 -3.50 14.17
N PRO A 60 4.47 -4.84 14.30
CA PRO A 60 3.41 -5.75 13.84
C PRO A 60 2.15 -5.69 14.72
N GLU A 61 2.26 -5.13 15.93
CA GLU A 61 1.22 -5.15 16.95
C GLU A 61 0.74 -3.75 17.28
N LEU A 62 -0.57 -3.61 17.52
CA LEU A 62 -1.10 -2.41 18.16
C LEU A 62 -0.66 -2.39 19.63
N PRO A 63 -0.42 -1.19 20.21
CA PRO A 63 -0.12 -1.08 21.63
C PRO A 63 -1.21 -1.78 22.48
N GLU A 64 -0.81 -2.66 23.40
CA GLU A 64 -1.74 -3.46 24.22
C GLU A 64 -2.82 -2.60 24.89
N LYS A 65 -2.45 -1.42 25.40
CA LYS A 65 -3.37 -0.45 26.00
C LYS A 65 -4.51 -0.03 25.06
N MET A 66 -4.23 0.09 23.77
CA MET A 66 -5.24 0.48 22.78
C MET A 66 -6.27 -0.64 22.55
N ALA A 67 -5.87 -1.90 22.70
CA ALA A 67 -6.78 -3.04 22.61
C ALA A 67 -7.58 -3.28 23.91
N GLU A 68 -6.96 -3.01 25.06
CA GLU A 68 -7.59 -3.17 26.39
C GLU A 68 -8.57 -2.03 26.72
N GLU A 69 -8.25 -0.79 26.35
CA GLU A 69 -9.05 0.41 26.64
C GLU A 69 -10.07 0.74 25.54
N ALA A 70 -10.12 -0.03 24.45
CA ALA A 70 -11.10 0.19 23.39
C ALA A 70 -12.53 -0.06 23.88
N ASP A 71 -13.41 0.93 23.65
CA ASP A 71 -14.84 0.76 23.85
C ASP A 71 -15.35 -0.47 23.08
N GLU A 72 -16.35 -1.16 23.65
CA GLU A 72 -16.93 -2.38 23.07
C GLU A 72 -17.45 -2.15 21.64
N SER A 73 -17.89 -0.92 21.35
CA SER A 73 -18.35 -0.46 20.03
C SER A 73 -17.23 -0.45 18.97
N VAL A 74 -15.96 -0.25 19.36
CA VAL A 74 -14.81 -0.15 18.44
C VAL A 74 -13.88 -1.35 18.54
N ARG A 75 -14.06 -2.22 19.53
CA ARG A 75 -13.23 -3.41 19.75
C ARG A 75 -13.08 -4.30 18.51
N SER A 76 -14.15 -4.41 17.73
CA SER A 76 -14.12 -5.15 16.47
C SER A 76 -13.23 -4.52 15.40
N LEU A 77 -13.28 -3.19 15.27
CA LEU A 77 -12.41 -2.44 14.39
C LEU A 77 -10.96 -2.59 14.83
N VAL A 78 -10.69 -2.47 16.14
CA VAL A 78 -9.34 -2.65 16.71
C VAL A 78 -8.81 -4.06 16.41
N SER A 79 -9.62 -5.10 16.60
CA SER A 79 -9.21 -6.47 16.26
C SER A 79 -8.93 -6.66 14.77
N GLY A 80 -9.74 -6.04 13.89
CA GLY A 80 -9.51 -6.08 12.46
C GLY A 80 -8.24 -5.34 12.06
N LEU A 81 -7.95 -4.20 12.69
CA LEU A 81 -6.71 -3.46 12.49
C LEU A 81 -5.49 -4.26 13.00
N SER A 82 -5.59 -4.92 14.16
CA SER A 82 -4.51 -5.80 14.66
C SER A 82 -4.17 -6.92 13.68
N ASP A 83 -5.17 -7.53 13.05
CA ASP A 83 -4.95 -8.58 12.04
C ASP A 83 -4.39 -8.03 10.71
N LEU A 84 -4.59 -6.74 10.40
CA LEU A 84 -4.15 -6.12 9.14
C LEU A 84 -2.83 -5.35 9.26
N LEU A 85 -2.48 -4.85 10.44
CA LEU A 85 -1.27 -4.10 10.69
C LEU A 85 0.02 -4.86 10.31
N PRO A 86 0.14 -6.18 10.57
CA PRO A 86 1.34 -6.91 10.17
C PRO A 86 1.57 -6.89 8.65
N LEU A 87 0.53 -6.78 7.82
CA LEU A 87 0.69 -6.63 6.37
C LEU A 87 1.49 -5.37 6.01
N ALA A 88 1.22 -4.26 6.67
CA ALA A 88 1.97 -3.02 6.49
C ALA A 88 3.39 -3.12 7.04
N ALA A 89 3.59 -3.89 8.12
CA ALA A 89 4.92 -4.10 8.71
C ALA A 89 5.85 -4.99 7.85
N ILE A 90 5.29 -5.98 7.14
CA ILE A 90 6.08 -6.87 6.24
C ILE A 90 6.28 -6.28 4.84
N ALA A 91 5.61 -5.17 4.52
CA ALA A 91 5.74 -4.49 3.25
C ALA A 91 7.01 -3.63 3.23
N GLU A 92 7.68 -3.59 2.08
CA GLU A 92 8.78 -2.65 1.85
C GLU A 92 8.29 -1.21 1.90
N ARG A 93 7.08 -1.00 1.38
CA ARG A 93 6.34 0.26 1.42
C ARG A 93 4.85 0.00 1.44
N SER A 94 4.11 0.86 2.13
CA SER A 94 2.65 0.79 2.22
C SER A 94 2.03 2.17 2.10
N SER A 95 0.90 2.25 1.39
CA SER A 95 0.02 3.43 1.39
C SER A 95 -1.41 2.95 1.62
N VAL A 96 -2.11 3.51 2.60
CA VAL A 96 -3.47 3.13 3.00
C VAL A 96 -4.34 4.37 3.11
N LEU A 97 -5.49 4.37 2.46
CA LEU A 97 -6.51 5.41 2.52
C LEU A 97 -7.81 4.80 3.04
N GLY A 98 -8.33 5.33 4.13
CA GLY A 98 -9.71 5.14 4.55
C GLY A 98 -10.46 6.47 4.51
N ALA A 99 -11.66 6.48 3.94
CA ALA A 99 -12.47 7.70 3.86
C ALA A 99 -13.97 7.40 3.95
N TRP A 100 -14.77 8.43 4.17
CA TRP A 100 -16.22 8.35 4.22
C TRP A 100 -16.83 9.18 3.08
N VAL A 101 -16.93 8.59 1.90
CA VAL A 101 -17.33 9.28 0.67
C VAL A 101 -18.81 9.04 0.42
N ALA A 102 -19.59 10.12 0.23
CA ALA A 102 -21.03 10.02 -0.01
C ALA A 102 -21.79 9.15 1.02
N ASN A 103 -21.39 9.22 2.29
CA ASN A 103 -21.90 8.41 3.41
C ASN A 103 -21.53 6.92 3.39
N GLU A 104 -20.63 6.49 2.52
CA GLU A 104 -20.13 5.12 2.45
C GLU A 104 -18.64 5.04 2.84
N PRO A 105 -18.25 4.06 3.66
CA PRO A 105 -16.84 3.85 3.98
C PRO A 105 -16.12 3.30 2.75
N VAL A 106 -15.01 3.93 2.39
CA VAL A 106 -14.10 3.44 1.37
C VAL A 106 -12.74 3.15 1.97
N PHE A 107 -12.16 2.02 1.57
CA PHE A 107 -10.82 1.59 1.96
C PHE A 107 -10.02 1.18 0.73
N TYR A 108 -8.79 1.69 0.64
CA TYR A 108 -7.81 1.36 -0.37
C TYR A 108 -6.45 1.15 0.31
N GLY A 109 -5.78 0.03 0.04
CA GLY A 109 -4.45 -0.27 0.53
C GLY A 109 -3.57 -0.76 -0.61
N SER A 110 -2.35 -0.24 -0.70
CA SER A 110 -1.36 -0.63 -1.69
C SER A 110 -0.07 -0.97 -0.95
N PHE A 111 0.41 -2.19 -1.15
CA PHE A 111 1.57 -2.72 -0.43
C PHE A 111 2.60 -3.24 -1.43
N LEU A 112 3.82 -2.72 -1.34
CA LEU A 112 4.96 -3.27 -2.05
C LEU A 112 5.52 -4.41 -1.21
N LEU A 113 5.32 -5.65 -1.66
CA LEU A 113 5.73 -6.84 -0.93
C LEU A 113 6.94 -7.49 -1.61
N GLN A 114 7.73 -8.23 -0.81
CA GLN A 114 8.71 -9.14 -1.36
C GLN A 114 8.04 -10.12 -2.33
N PRO A 115 8.68 -10.48 -3.47
CA PRO A 115 8.06 -11.32 -4.49
C PRO A 115 7.52 -12.66 -3.96
N GLN A 116 8.19 -13.25 -2.97
CA GLN A 116 7.75 -14.49 -2.34
C GLN A 116 6.44 -14.30 -1.57
N HIS A 117 6.30 -13.24 -0.77
CA HIS A 117 5.07 -12.94 -0.04
C HIS A 117 3.91 -12.62 -0.97
N LEU A 118 4.15 -11.86 -2.04
CA LEU A 118 3.12 -11.57 -3.04
C LEU A 118 2.63 -12.86 -3.72
N LYS A 119 3.56 -13.73 -4.11
CA LYS A 119 3.24 -15.03 -4.70
C LYS A 119 2.44 -15.92 -3.75
N ASP A 120 2.85 -15.99 -2.49
CA ASP A 120 2.12 -16.78 -1.48
C ASP A 120 0.67 -16.28 -1.37
N ILE A 121 0.46 -14.97 -1.28
CA ILE A 121 -0.87 -14.38 -1.23
C ILE A 121 -1.65 -14.71 -2.50
N GLN A 122 -1.08 -14.53 -3.69
CA GLN A 122 -1.75 -14.85 -4.97
C GLN A 122 -2.16 -16.32 -5.08
N GLU A 123 -1.43 -17.24 -4.45
CA GLU A 123 -1.75 -18.66 -4.36
C GLU A 123 -2.75 -18.98 -3.23
N GLY A 124 -3.31 -17.96 -2.57
CA GLY A 124 -4.29 -18.09 -1.50
C GLY A 124 -3.68 -18.44 -0.14
N ARG A 125 -2.37 -18.23 0.05
CA ARG A 125 -1.64 -18.53 1.29
C ARG A 125 -1.25 -17.24 2.00
N ILE A 126 -1.48 -17.18 3.31
CA ILE A 126 -1.03 -16.04 4.13
C ILE A 126 0.46 -16.24 4.43
N PRO A 127 1.34 -15.26 4.14
CA PRO A 127 2.75 -15.31 4.52
C PRO A 127 2.93 -15.55 6.03
N GLY A 128 3.90 -16.40 6.38
CA GLY A 128 4.17 -16.77 7.78
C GLY A 128 4.28 -15.58 8.74
N PRO A 129 5.11 -14.55 8.45
CA PRO A 129 5.24 -13.38 9.32
C PRO A 129 3.94 -12.60 9.54
N TRP A 130 3.02 -12.61 8.56
CA TRP A 130 1.71 -11.99 8.73
C TRP A 130 0.80 -12.87 9.61
N LEU A 131 0.79 -14.17 9.37
CA LEU A 131 -0.03 -15.12 10.12
C LEU A 131 0.38 -15.22 11.59
N GLU A 132 1.68 -15.18 11.90
CA GLU A 132 2.22 -15.28 13.27
C GLU A 132 1.75 -14.14 14.20
N SER A 133 1.55 -12.94 13.63
CA SER A 133 1.08 -11.75 14.37
C SER A 133 -0.42 -11.51 14.25
N SER A 134 -1.17 -12.48 13.71
CA SER A 134 -2.61 -12.32 13.46
C SER A 134 -3.43 -13.43 14.12
N SER A 135 -4.62 -13.08 14.60
CA SER A 135 -5.46 -13.96 15.42
C SER A 135 -6.74 -14.43 14.70
N GLY A 136 -7.16 -13.74 13.65
CA GLY A 136 -8.46 -13.97 13.01
C GLY A 136 -8.47 -13.85 11.49
N LEU A 137 -7.33 -14.06 10.82
CA LEU A 137 -7.23 -13.97 9.37
C LEU A 137 -7.71 -15.24 8.66
N THR A 138 -8.43 -15.04 7.58
CA THR A 138 -8.74 -16.11 6.62
C THR A 138 -8.65 -15.55 5.22
N LEU A 139 -7.98 -16.27 4.33
CA LEU A 139 -7.84 -15.93 2.92
C LEU A 139 -8.48 -17.04 2.09
N GLY A 140 -9.28 -16.66 1.10
CA GLY A 140 -9.95 -17.59 0.21
C GLY A 140 -10.23 -16.99 -1.16
N PRO A 141 -10.76 -17.77 -2.10
CA PRO A 141 -11.18 -17.25 -3.39
C PRO A 141 -12.32 -16.24 -3.25
N SER A 142 -12.34 -15.24 -4.12
CA SER A 142 -13.52 -14.38 -4.32
C SER A 142 -14.37 -14.90 -5.49
N GLU A 143 -15.49 -14.23 -5.77
CA GLU A 143 -16.33 -14.52 -6.95
C GLU A 143 -15.65 -14.17 -8.28
N ARG A 144 -14.56 -13.39 -8.25
CA ARG A 144 -13.82 -12.95 -9.43
C ARG A 144 -12.46 -13.62 -9.52
N GLU A 145 -12.14 -14.12 -10.72
CA GLU A 145 -10.84 -14.73 -11.01
C GLU A 145 -9.69 -13.74 -10.76
N GLY A 146 -8.60 -14.25 -10.15
CA GLY A 146 -7.44 -13.44 -9.79
C GLY A 146 -7.65 -12.48 -8.61
N VAL A 147 -8.81 -12.53 -7.95
CA VAL A 147 -9.11 -11.75 -6.74
C VAL A 147 -9.41 -12.69 -5.58
N LEU A 148 -8.82 -12.39 -4.44
CA LEU A 148 -8.99 -13.15 -3.20
C LEU A 148 -9.82 -12.36 -2.21
N ARG A 149 -10.55 -13.07 -1.36
CA ARG A 149 -11.32 -12.52 -0.25
C ARG A 149 -10.55 -12.79 1.04
N LEU A 150 -10.13 -11.71 1.68
CA LEU A 150 -9.54 -11.71 3.01
C LEU A 150 -10.61 -11.33 4.04
N THR A 151 -10.68 -12.09 5.12
CA THR A 151 -11.44 -11.70 6.30
C THR A 151 -10.52 -11.54 7.50
N ALA A 152 -10.73 -10.47 8.28
CA ALA A 152 -9.97 -10.13 9.48
C ALA A 152 -10.92 -9.82 10.65
N GLY A 153 -10.39 -9.79 11.86
CA GLY A 153 -11.16 -9.50 13.08
C GLY A 153 -12.27 -10.52 13.32
N SER A 154 -11.97 -11.82 13.12
CA SER A 154 -12.95 -12.92 13.18
C SER A 154 -14.13 -12.76 12.21
N GLY A 155 -13.87 -12.29 10.99
CA GLY A 155 -14.88 -12.18 9.94
C GLY A 155 -15.62 -10.85 9.85
N ARG A 156 -15.30 -9.89 10.71
CA ARG A 156 -15.98 -8.57 10.76
C ARG A 156 -15.46 -7.58 9.73
N VAL A 157 -14.20 -7.72 9.33
CA VAL A 157 -13.60 -6.92 8.26
C VAL A 157 -13.43 -7.82 7.05
N VAL A 158 -13.88 -7.35 5.89
CA VAL A 158 -13.76 -8.06 4.60
C VAL A 158 -13.02 -7.15 3.63
N LEU A 159 -11.92 -7.66 3.07
CA LEU A 159 -11.15 -7.01 2.01
C LEU A 159 -11.04 -7.94 0.82
N PHE A 160 -11.01 -7.36 -0.37
CA PHE A 160 -10.67 -8.01 -1.62
C PHE A 160 -9.22 -7.67 -1.96
N LEU A 161 -8.45 -8.69 -2.28
CA LEU A 161 -7.03 -8.59 -2.57
C LEU A 161 -6.75 -8.96 -4.03
N ARG A 162 -5.88 -8.21 -4.69
CA ARG A 162 -5.38 -8.54 -6.03
C ARG A 162 -3.91 -8.17 -6.14
N GLY A 163 -3.08 -9.09 -6.61
CA GLY A 163 -1.72 -8.74 -7.03
C GLY A 163 -1.75 -8.04 -8.39
N ASP A 164 -1.09 -6.89 -8.50
CA ASP A 164 -0.98 -6.10 -9.73
C ASP A 164 0.46 -5.57 -9.86
N ARG A 165 1.18 -6.05 -10.88
CA ARG A 165 2.62 -5.84 -11.03
C ARG A 165 3.38 -6.32 -9.78
N GLU A 166 4.01 -5.40 -9.05
CA GLU A 166 4.76 -5.63 -7.81
C GLU A 166 3.95 -5.30 -6.54
N PHE A 167 2.71 -4.84 -6.71
CA PHE A 167 1.85 -4.42 -5.61
C PHE A 167 0.84 -5.48 -5.23
N LEU A 168 0.56 -5.60 -3.93
CA LEU A 168 -0.69 -6.12 -3.44
C LEU A 168 -1.68 -4.96 -3.27
N LEU A 169 -2.78 -5.00 -4.01
CA LEU A 169 -3.90 -4.08 -3.85
C LEU A 169 -4.93 -4.69 -2.93
N ALA A 170 -5.44 -3.89 -2.00
CA ALA A 170 -6.50 -4.27 -1.07
C ALA A 170 -7.61 -3.22 -1.09
N SER A 171 -8.86 -3.66 -1.18
CA SER A 171 -10.01 -2.76 -1.03
C SER A 171 -11.17 -3.46 -0.37
N HIS A 172 -12.02 -2.71 0.33
CA HIS A 172 -13.27 -3.25 0.87
C HIS A 172 -14.29 -3.68 -0.21
N SER A 173 -14.08 -3.33 -1.49
CA SER A 173 -14.97 -3.70 -2.59
C SER A 173 -14.22 -4.06 -3.89
N LEU A 174 -14.86 -4.87 -4.73
CA LEU A 174 -14.33 -5.23 -6.06
C LEU A 174 -14.21 -4.02 -6.99
N GLU A 175 -15.18 -3.10 -6.94
CA GLU A 175 -15.13 -1.85 -7.69
C GLU A 175 -13.93 -0.98 -7.24
N GLY A 176 -13.65 -0.98 -5.93
CA GLY A 176 -12.50 -0.28 -5.38
C GLY A 176 -11.18 -0.80 -5.95
N LEU A 177 -11.02 -2.14 -6.08
CA LEU A 177 -9.85 -2.72 -6.75
C LEU A 177 -9.73 -2.27 -8.21
N ASP A 178 -10.83 -2.20 -8.96
CA ASP A 178 -10.78 -1.73 -10.35
C ASP A 178 -10.37 -0.26 -10.46
N ARG A 179 -10.83 0.59 -9.52
CA ARG A 179 -10.37 1.98 -9.43
C ARG A 179 -8.88 2.08 -9.12
N MET A 180 -8.37 1.23 -8.24
CA MET A 180 -6.94 1.18 -7.93
C MET A 180 -6.08 0.77 -9.14
N ALA A 181 -6.53 -0.22 -9.93
CA ALA A 181 -5.85 -0.59 -11.19
C ALA A 181 -5.83 0.59 -12.18
N LYS A 182 -6.97 1.26 -12.37
CA LYS A 182 -7.06 2.43 -13.25
C LYS A 182 -6.14 3.57 -12.79
N ALA A 183 -6.02 3.80 -11.49
CA ALA A 183 -5.08 4.77 -10.93
C ALA A 183 -3.60 4.40 -11.23
N LEU A 184 -3.25 3.10 -11.10
CA LEU A 184 -1.93 2.57 -11.47
C LEU A 184 -1.60 2.70 -12.96
N GLU A 185 -2.62 2.53 -13.81
CA GLU A 185 -2.51 2.72 -15.27
C GLU A 185 -2.46 4.20 -15.67
N GLY A 186 -2.84 5.11 -14.77
CA GLY A 186 -2.96 6.54 -15.06
C GLY A 186 -4.24 6.89 -15.84
N SER A 187 -5.21 5.96 -15.92
CA SER A 187 -6.52 6.17 -16.54
C SER A 187 -7.55 6.74 -15.56
N GLN A 188 -7.18 6.91 -14.28
CA GLN A 188 -7.97 7.58 -13.25
C GLN A 188 -7.09 8.54 -12.45
N GLU A 189 -7.67 9.64 -11.98
CA GLU A 189 -7.00 10.56 -11.05
C GLU A 189 -6.58 9.85 -9.77
N ARG A 190 -5.39 10.21 -9.29
CA ARG A 190 -4.79 9.65 -8.08
C ARG A 190 -5.08 10.55 -6.89
N PHE A 191 -5.13 9.94 -5.71
CA PHE A 191 -5.16 10.69 -4.46
C PHE A 191 -3.89 11.54 -4.36
N LYS A 192 -4.07 12.82 -4.09
CA LYS A 192 -2.97 13.75 -3.83
C LYS A 192 -3.00 14.09 -2.36
N THR A 193 -2.00 13.62 -1.64
CA THR A 193 -1.70 14.12 -0.31
C THR A 193 -1.02 15.48 -0.45
N ASP A 194 -1.46 16.47 0.31
CA ASP A 194 -0.77 17.77 0.41
C ASP A 194 0.53 17.65 1.24
N LEU A 195 0.76 16.49 1.86
CA LEU A 195 1.96 16.16 2.62
C LEU A 195 2.89 15.32 1.75
N THR A 196 4.04 15.88 1.38
CA THR A 196 5.15 15.10 0.81
C THR A 196 5.86 14.36 1.94
N VAL A 197 5.87 13.02 1.90
CA VAL A 197 6.62 12.20 2.85
C VAL A 197 8.11 12.28 2.51
N GLU A 198 8.89 12.86 3.40
CA GLU A 198 10.35 12.76 3.35
C GLU A 198 10.76 11.36 3.82
N PRO A 199 11.62 10.61 3.10
CA PRO A 199 12.03 9.25 3.49
C PRO A 199 12.66 9.15 4.89
N SER A 200 13.21 10.26 5.39
CA SER A 200 13.78 10.33 6.74
C SER A 200 12.74 10.38 7.86
N TRP A 201 11.49 10.68 7.53
CA TRP A 201 10.44 10.79 8.51
C TRP A 201 9.83 9.41 8.83
N PRO A 202 9.58 9.11 10.12
CA PRO A 202 8.89 7.88 10.50
C PRO A 202 7.44 7.91 10.03
N ALA A 203 6.84 6.73 9.84
CA ALA A 203 5.48 6.48 9.34
C ALA A 203 4.48 7.64 9.54
N HIS A 204 3.77 8.00 8.47
CA HIS A 204 2.91 9.17 8.41
C HIS A 204 1.45 8.82 8.50
N LEU A 205 0.71 9.62 9.27
CA LEU A 205 -0.73 9.58 9.33
C LEU A 205 -1.28 11.00 9.12
N ALA A 206 -1.98 11.21 8.02
CA ALA A 206 -2.76 12.41 7.74
C ALA A 206 -4.23 12.14 8.09
N LEU A 207 -4.80 12.94 8.99
CA LEU A 207 -6.20 12.86 9.38
C LEU A 207 -6.93 14.12 8.93
N PHE A 208 -8.12 13.93 8.36
CA PHE A 208 -9.04 15.02 8.05
C PHE A 208 -10.45 14.63 8.48
N ASP A 209 -11.06 15.46 9.32
CA ASP A 209 -12.33 15.19 10.00
C ASP A 209 -13.56 15.60 9.18
N GLY A 210 -13.39 16.02 7.93
CA GLY A 210 -14.50 16.55 7.12
C GLY A 210 -15.06 17.88 7.64
N LYS A 211 -14.23 18.67 8.35
CA LYS A 211 -14.61 19.94 8.97
C LYS A 211 -15.59 19.79 10.15
N LEU A 212 -15.88 18.59 10.64
CA LEU A 212 -16.83 18.34 11.73
C LEU A 212 -16.47 19.09 13.03
N ILE A 213 -15.19 19.07 13.43
CA ILE A 213 -14.68 19.77 14.60
C ILE A 213 -14.84 21.27 14.41
N SER A 214 -14.50 21.79 13.22
CA SER A 214 -14.64 23.22 12.92
C SER A 214 -16.09 23.69 12.93
N GLN A 215 -17.02 22.87 12.44
CA GLN A 215 -18.47 23.14 12.51
C GLN A 215 -18.96 23.12 13.96
N ALA A 216 -18.55 22.12 14.75
CA ALA A 216 -18.90 22.03 16.17
C ALA A 216 -18.36 23.22 16.99
N ALA A 217 -17.13 23.67 16.70
CA ALA A 217 -16.55 24.86 17.31
C ALA A 217 -17.32 26.13 16.93
N SER A 218 -17.66 26.29 15.64
CA SER A 218 -18.45 27.42 15.15
C SER A 218 -19.84 27.49 15.79
N LEU A 219 -20.53 26.36 15.94
CA LEU A 219 -21.82 26.26 16.65
C LEU A 219 -21.72 26.64 18.13
N ARG A 220 -20.54 26.49 18.74
CA ARG A 220 -20.25 26.90 20.13
C ARG A 220 -19.73 28.35 20.23
N GLY A 221 -19.69 29.10 19.13
CA GLY A 221 -19.22 30.48 19.09
C GLY A 221 -17.71 30.64 19.19
N LEU A 222 -16.96 29.55 19.09
CA LEU A 222 -15.50 29.56 19.01
C LEU A 222 -15.13 29.81 17.54
N LYS A 223 -14.45 30.92 17.27
CA LYS A 223 -13.90 31.28 15.96
C LYS A 223 -12.41 31.07 15.94
#